data_AF-A0A0L0MVI8-F1
#
_entry.id   AF-A0A0L0MVI8-F1
#
_cell.length_a   1.000
_cell.length_b   1.000
_cell.length_c   1.000
_cell.angle_alpha   90.00
_cell.angle_beta   90.00
_cell.angle_gamma   90.00
#
_symmetry.space_group_name_H-M   'P 1'
#
loop_
_entity.id
_entity.type
_entity.pdbx_description
1 polymer ?
#
loop_
_entity_poly.entity_id
_entity_poly.type
_entity_poly.pdbx_seq_one_letter_code
_entity_poly.pdbx_strand_id
1 'polypeptide(L)'
;LSEGLKNIQTEATSTKKEVQSLRTAVLDTNQKTVLSRLPVADGASFDSNADEHEATCLEGTRRELLEQVKQWANDSTRLNNRRKEELIEDFQQVIGSIITLAAPLSPASLDRLLQRSTKDVDRLLSFLHSVLNIPPERSAPIRLFYQSFRDYLIDPQGGANEFIINESSTHEMLTANAFSCSQKITI
;
A
#
# COMPACT_ATOMS: atom_id res chain seq x y z
N LEU A 1 17.56 -46.80 42.38
CA LEU A 1 17.31 -45.43 42.89
C LEU A 1 17.52 -44.35 41.82
N SER A 2 18.66 -44.31 41.12
CA SER A 2 18.96 -43.29 40.08
C SER A 2 17.97 -43.29 38.89
N GLU A 3 17.52 -44.46 38.45
CA GLU A 3 16.66 -44.61 37.28
C GLU A 3 15.21 -44.14 37.51
N GLY A 4 14.66 -44.42 38.70
CA GLY A 4 13.34 -43.92 39.09
C GLY A 4 13.29 -42.39 39.20
N LEU A 5 14.36 -41.76 39.71
CA LEU A 5 14.48 -40.30 39.77
C LEU A 5 14.56 -39.67 38.36
N LYS A 6 15.23 -40.32 37.41
CA LYS A 6 15.28 -39.86 36.01
C LYS A 6 13.90 -39.92 35.36
N ASN A 7 13.14 -41.00 35.58
CA ASN A 7 11.81 -41.15 35.00
C ASN A 7 10.82 -40.10 35.53
N ILE A 8 10.86 -39.82 36.84
CA ILE A 8 10.04 -38.77 37.45
C ILE A 8 10.41 -37.39 36.88
N GLN A 9 11.70 -37.12 36.68
CA GLN A 9 12.14 -35.85 36.09
C GLN A 9 11.67 -35.71 34.63
N THR A 10 11.72 -36.78 33.85
CA THR A 10 11.24 -36.76 32.46
C THR A 10 9.73 -36.53 32.40
N GLU A 11 8.95 -37.18 33.26
CA GLU A 11 7.50 -36.99 33.31
C GLU A 11 7.15 -35.56 33.76
N ALA A 12 7.77 -35.06 34.83
CA ALA A 12 7.55 -33.70 35.32
C ALA A 12 7.88 -32.62 34.27
N THR A 13 8.94 -32.83 33.48
CA THR A 13 9.27 -31.90 32.37
C THR A 13 8.28 -32.00 31.21
N SER A 14 7.75 -33.19 30.92
CA SER A 14 6.70 -33.39 29.92
C SER A 14 5.42 -32.68 30.34
N THR A 15 4.95 -32.90 31.56
CA THR A 15 3.75 -32.27 32.10
C THR A 15 3.89 -30.75 32.16
N LYS A 16 5.07 -30.22 32.50
CA LYS A 16 5.33 -28.78 32.48
C LYS A 16 5.17 -28.19 31.07
N LYS A 17 5.63 -28.89 30.03
CA LYS A 17 5.46 -28.45 28.64
C LYS A 17 3.99 -28.46 28.22
N GLU A 18 3.25 -29.50 28.59
CA GLU A 18 1.81 -29.59 28.28
C GLU A 18 1.01 -28.48 28.97
N VAL A 19 1.25 -28.23 30.26
CA VAL A 19 0.61 -27.14 31.01
C VAL A 19 0.93 -25.78 30.39
N GLN A 20 2.16 -25.56 29.92
CA GLN A 20 2.54 -24.31 29.28
C GLN A 20 1.90 -24.13 27.91
N SER A 21 1.74 -25.22 27.15
CA SER A 21 1.00 -25.24 25.89
C SER A 21 -0.49 -24.90 26.10
N LEU A 22 -1.12 -25.54 27.09
CA LEU A 22 -2.51 -25.26 27.47
C LEU A 22 -2.71 -23.82 27.92
N ARG A 23 -1.77 -23.24 28.68
CA ARG A 23 -1.81 -21.84 29.10
C ARG A 23 -1.82 -20.89 27.90
N THR A 24 -0.99 -21.14 26.89
CA THR A 24 -0.94 -20.33 25.68
C THR A 24 -2.24 -20.43 24.89
N ALA A 25 -2.80 -21.64 24.72
CA ALA A 25 -4.06 -21.84 24.01
C ALA A 25 -5.26 -21.17 24.71
N VAL A 26 -5.29 -21.18 26.04
CA VAL A 26 -6.35 -20.50 26.83
C VAL A 26 -6.22 -18.98 26.71
N LEU A 27 -5.01 -18.43 26.75
CA LEU A 27 -4.79 -16.98 26.57
C LEU A 27 -5.23 -16.51 25.17
N ASP A 28 -4.90 -17.27 24.13
CA ASP A 28 -5.32 -17.01 22.75
C ASP A 28 -6.85 -17.05 22.59
N THR A 29 -7.49 -18.09 23.15
CA THR A 29 -8.95 -18.24 23.13
C THR A 29 -9.65 -17.10 23.85
N ASN A 30 -9.11 -16.64 24.99
CA ASN A 30 -9.66 -15.53 25.76
C ASN A 30 -9.52 -14.19 25.01
N GLN A 31 -8.39 -13.96 24.32
CA GLN A 31 -8.25 -12.78 23.47
C GLN A 31 -9.26 -12.80 22.32
N LYS A 32 -9.41 -13.93 21.63
CA LYS A 32 -10.36 -14.07 20.51
C LYS A 32 -11.82 -13.84 20.94
N THR A 33 -12.19 -14.25 22.14
CA THR A 33 -13.55 -14.07 22.68
C THR A 33 -13.80 -12.67 23.25
N VAL A 34 -12.77 -11.97 23.72
CA VAL A 34 -12.87 -10.55 24.13
C VAL A 34 -12.93 -9.65 22.89
N LEU A 35 -12.08 -9.91 21.89
CA LEU A 35 -12.04 -9.16 20.63
C LEU A 35 -13.36 -9.23 19.86
N SER A 36 -14.08 -10.36 19.90
CA SER A 36 -15.38 -10.50 19.22
C SER A 36 -16.54 -9.76 19.89
N ARG A 37 -16.33 -9.19 21.10
CA ARG A 37 -17.32 -8.39 21.83
C ARG A 37 -17.09 -6.89 21.73
N LEU A 38 -15.95 -6.47 21.18
CA LEU A 38 -15.68 -5.06 20.95
C LEU A 38 -16.55 -4.58 19.80
N PRO A 39 -17.35 -3.51 19.98
CA PRO A 39 -18.09 -2.94 18.86
C PRO A 39 -17.08 -2.44 17.82
N VAL A 40 -17.30 -2.83 16.56
CA VAL A 40 -16.58 -2.22 15.44
C VAL A 40 -17.08 -0.78 15.35
N ALA A 41 -16.18 0.18 15.53
CA ALA A 41 -16.53 1.58 15.30
C ALA A 41 -16.69 1.82 13.78
N ASP A 42 -17.78 2.46 13.38
CA ASP A 42 -17.95 2.92 11.99
C ASP A 42 -16.73 3.75 11.60
N GLY A 43 -16.05 3.37 10.51
CA GLY A 43 -14.81 4.05 10.10
C GLY A 43 -13.51 3.38 10.55
N ALA A 44 -13.56 2.37 11.44
CA ALA A 44 -12.35 1.80 12.07
C ALA A 44 -11.65 0.70 11.24
N SER A 45 -12.26 0.21 10.16
CA SER A 45 -11.51 -0.55 9.15
C SER A 45 -10.65 0.39 8.31
N PHE A 46 -9.43 -0.04 8.03
CA PHE A 46 -8.51 0.64 7.13
C PHE A 46 -9.04 0.55 5.69
N ASP A 47 -10.01 1.42 5.34
CA ASP A 47 -10.79 1.52 4.07
C ASP A 47 -12.30 1.79 4.28
N SER A 48 -12.77 2.01 5.52
CA SER A 48 -14.21 2.17 5.78
C SER A 48 -14.84 3.30 4.95
N ASN A 49 -15.75 2.88 4.09
CA ASN A 49 -16.41 3.58 3.00
C ASN A 49 -17.37 4.72 3.38
N ALA A 50 -17.02 5.57 4.36
CA ALA A 50 -17.89 6.66 4.79
C ALA A 50 -18.21 7.68 3.67
N ASP A 51 -17.46 7.66 2.57
CA ASP A 51 -17.68 8.45 1.34
C ASP A 51 -17.89 7.56 0.09
N GLU A 52 -18.48 6.35 0.20
CA GLU A 52 -18.97 5.59 -0.96
C GLU A 52 -20.21 6.27 -1.56
N HIS A 53 -20.02 7.39 -2.25
CA HIS A 53 -20.84 7.58 -3.44
C HIS A 53 -20.34 6.58 -4.48
N GLU A 54 -21.14 5.53 -4.68
CA GLU A 54 -20.98 4.53 -5.73
C GLU A 54 -20.54 5.17 -7.05
N ALA A 55 -19.27 5.06 -7.38
CA ALA A 55 -18.86 5.00 -8.77
C ALA A 55 -18.07 3.72 -8.93
N THR A 56 -18.81 2.63 -9.10
CA THR A 56 -18.30 1.51 -9.89
C THR A 56 -17.81 2.10 -11.21
N CYS A 57 -16.52 1.96 -11.50
CA CYS A 57 -15.97 2.44 -12.77
C CYS A 57 -16.79 1.83 -13.91
N LEU A 58 -17.36 2.68 -14.77
CA LEU A 58 -18.00 2.23 -16.00
C LEU A 58 -17.01 1.36 -16.79
N GLU A 59 -17.49 0.21 -17.26
CA GLU A 59 -16.67 -0.76 -17.97
C GLU A 59 -16.06 -0.11 -19.22
N GLY A 60 -14.76 0.19 -19.18
CA GLY A 60 -14.05 0.92 -20.25
C GLY A 60 -13.17 2.07 -19.77
N THR A 61 -13.57 2.81 -18.73
CA THR A 61 -12.82 4.01 -18.26
C THR A 61 -11.47 3.65 -17.64
N ARG A 62 -11.36 2.45 -17.06
CA ARG A 62 -10.09 1.89 -16.54
C ARG A 62 -9.05 1.64 -17.64
N ARG A 63 -9.49 1.14 -18.80
CA ARG A 63 -8.63 0.96 -19.98
C ARG A 63 -8.36 2.30 -20.64
N GLU A 64 -9.35 3.18 -20.68
CA GLU A 64 -9.22 4.53 -21.20
C GLU A 64 -8.17 5.34 -20.44
N LEU A 65 -8.07 5.21 -19.12
CA LEU A 65 -7.01 5.86 -18.35
C LEU A 65 -5.62 5.33 -18.70
N LEU A 66 -5.44 4.01 -18.79
CA LEU A 66 -4.14 3.47 -19.21
C LEU A 66 -3.83 3.83 -20.66
N GLU A 67 -4.84 3.88 -21.54
CA GLU A 67 -4.67 4.39 -22.89
C GLU A 67 -4.37 5.90 -22.91
N GLN A 68 -4.90 6.69 -21.97
CA GLN A 68 -4.51 8.08 -21.79
C GLN A 68 -3.06 8.19 -21.31
N VAL A 69 -2.60 7.34 -20.38
CA VAL A 69 -1.20 7.29 -19.94
C VAL A 69 -0.28 6.85 -21.11
N LYS A 70 -0.72 5.91 -21.95
CA LYS A 70 0.01 5.50 -23.16
C LYS A 70 -0.01 6.54 -24.27
N GLN A 71 -1.15 7.19 -24.52
CA GLN A 71 -1.29 8.32 -25.45
C GLN A 71 -0.44 9.48 -24.96
N TRP A 72 -0.31 9.66 -23.65
CA TRP A 72 0.54 10.65 -23.05
C TRP A 72 2.04 10.36 -23.28
N ALA A 73 2.42 9.08 -23.25
CA ALA A 73 3.72 8.63 -23.73
C ALA A 73 3.92 8.89 -25.25
N ASN A 74 2.87 9.15 -26.02
CA ASN A 74 2.95 9.37 -27.47
C ASN A 74 2.84 10.86 -27.88
N ASP A 75 2.06 11.68 -27.15
CA ASP A 75 1.81 13.10 -27.42
C ASP A 75 3.04 13.98 -27.16
N SER A 76 3.95 13.51 -26.29
CA SER A 76 5.30 14.07 -26.21
C SER A 76 6.14 13.54 -27.37
N THR A 77 5.90 14.07 -28.57
CA THR A 77 6.52 13.69 -29.85
C THR A 77 7.87 12.95 -29.73
N ARG A 78 7.88 11.67 -30.15
CA ARG A 78 9.04 10.76 -30.24
C ARG A 78 9.67 10.40 -28.89
N LEU A 79 8.91 9.75 -28.01
CA LEU A 79 9.54 8.92 -26.98
C LEU A 79 10.21 7.72 -27.69
N ASN A 80 11.51 7.55 -27.45
CA ASN A 80 12.15 6.27 -27.70
C ASN A 80 11.75 5.30 -26.57
N ASN A 81 12.04 4.01 -26.72
CA ASN A 81 11.71 3.02 -25.69
C ASN A 81 12.20 3.43 -24.29
N ARG A 82 13.35 4.12 -24.20
CA ARG A 82 13.90 4.64 -22.93
C ARG A 82 12.96 5.62 -22.22
N ARG A 83 12.44 6.64 -22.92
CA ARG A 83 11.55 7.62 -22.27
C ARG A 83 10.17 7.06 -21.94
N LYS A 84 9.72 6.05 -22.69
CA LYS A 84 8.49 5.31 -22.36
C LYS A 84 8.68 4.54 -21.05
N GLU A 85 9.82 3.88 -20.90
CA GLU A 85 10.18 3.14 -19.69
C GLU A 85 10.31 4.07 -18.48
N GLU A 86 10.99 5.20 -18.63
CA GLU A 86 11.06 6.25 -17.59
C GLU A 86 9.65 6.70 -17.17
N LEU A 87 8.73 6.93 -18.11
CA LEU A 87 7.36 7.32 -17.79
C LEU A 87 6.58 6.25 -17.00
N ILE A 88 6.79 4.99 -17.37
CA ILE A 88 6.15 3.84 -16.69
C ILE A 88 6.71 3.71 -15.28
N GLU A 89 8.03 3.83 -15.11
CA GLU A 89 8.68 3.84 -13.80
C GLU A 89 8.16 4.99 -12.93
N ASP A 90 8.04 6.20 -13.49
CA ASP A 90 7.48 7.38 -12.83
C ASP A 90 6.05 7.12 -12.36
N PHE A 91 5.23 6.55 -13.25
CA PHE A 91 3.86 6.16 -12.94
C PHE A 91 3.80 5.16 -11.79
N GLN A 92 4.56 4.06 -11.89
CA GLN A 92 4.59 3.02 -10.87
C GLN A 92 5.08 3.55 -9.52
N GLN A 93 6.08 4.43 -9.50
CA GLN A 93 6.58 5.03 -8.26
C GLN A 93 5.53 5.93 -7.62
N VAL A 94 4.93 6.86 -8.36
CA VAL A 94 3.97 7.83 -7.80
C VAL A 94 2.67 7.15 -7.41
N ILE A 95 2.05 6.40 -8.31
CA ILE A 95 0.78 5.72 -8.01
C ILE A 95 1.02 4.63 -6.97
N GLY A 96 2.10 3.86 -7.09
CA GLY A 96 2.48 2.86 -6.10
C GLY A 96 2.57 3.46 -4.71
N SER A 97 3.22 4.62 -4.59
CA SER A 97 3.29 5.34 -3.32
C SER A 97 1.91 5.71 -2.78
N ILE A 98 1.05 6.27 -3.62
CA ILE A 98 -0.30 6.70 -3.23
C ILE A 98 -1.15 5.52 -2.75
N ILE A 99 -1.06 4.35 -3.42
CA ILE A 99 -1.88 3.18 -3.08
C ILE A 99 -1.30 2.31 -1.96
N THR A 100 0.02 2.39 -1.71
CA THR A 100 0.71 1.58 -0.68
C THR A 100 0.72 2.27 0.67
N LEU A 101 0.70 3.61 0.70
CA LEU A 101 0.81 4.37 1.95
C LEU A 101 -0.50 4.33 2.74
N ALA A 102 -0.37 4.03 4.04
CA ALA A 102 -1.51 3.98 4.94
C ALA A 102 -2.20 5.35 5.10
N ALA A 103 -1.42 6.43 5.10
CA ALA A 103 -1.91 7.80 5.18
C ALA A 103 -1.67 8.52 3.85
N PRO A 104 -2.71 9.17 3.28
CA PRO A 104 -2.56 9.90 2.04
C PRO A 104 -1.59 11.08 2.21
N LEU A 105 -0.67 11.23 1.26
CA LEU A 105 0.31 12.32 1.26
C LEU A 105 -0.14 13.47 0.37
N SER A 106 0.38 14.66 0.67
CA SER A 106 0.26 15.82 -0.21
C SER A 106 1.26 15.76 -1.37
N PRO A 107 1.01 16.46 -2.49
CA PRO A 107 1.97 16.53 -3.58
C PRO A 107 3.37 16.97 -3.13
N ALA A 108 3.45 17.98 -2.24
CA ALA A 108 4.73 18.46 -1.73
C ALA A 108 5.49 17.41 -0.88
N SER A 109 4.78 16.60 -0.10
CA SER A 109 5.37 15.50 0.66
C SER A 109 5.80 14.35 -0.24
N LEU A 110 5.05 14.11 -1.32
CA LEU A 110 5.33 13.08 -2.31
C LEU A 110 6.59 13.41 -3.12
N ASP A 111 6.77 14.67 -3.54
CA ASP A 111 8.00 15.16 -4.19
C ASP A 111 9.24 14.79 -3.35
N ARG A 112 9.17 15.09 -2.05
CA ARG A 112 10.26 14.86 -1.10
C ARG A 112 10.51 13.37 -0.88
N LEU A 113 9.44 12.60 -0.64
CA LEU A 113 9.54 11.17 -0.39
C LEU A 113 10.07 10.41 -1.60
N LEU A 114 9.66 10.78 -2.81
CA LEU A 114 10.14 10.14 -4.03
C LEU A 114 11.50 10.67 -4.50
N GLN A 115 12.01 11.73 -3.86
CA GLN A 115 13.23 12.43 -4.27
C GLN A 115 13.17 12.92 -5.72
N ARG A 116 11.99 13.38 -6.15
CA ARG A 116 11.72 13.80 -7.53
C ARG A 116 11.44 15.29 -7.61
N SER A 117 11.55 15.82 -8.83
CA SER A 117 11.21 17.21 -9.07
C SER A 117 9.69 17.40 -9.01
N THR A 118 9.28 18.51 -8.42
CA THR A 118 7.89 18.99 -8.39
C THR A 118 7.24 18.94 -9.78
N LYS A 119 7.99 19.25 -10.84
CA LYS A 119 7.50 19.22 -12.21
C LYS A 119 7.11 17.81 -12.65
N ASP A 120 7.90 16.80 -12.31
CA ASP A 120 7.65 15.43 -12.78
C ASP A 120 6.42 14.83 -12.09
N VAL A 121 6.30 15.08 -10.78
CA VAL A 121 5.14 14.64 -9.99
C VAL A 121 3.87 15.36 -10.45
N ASP A 122 3.90 16.68 -10.61
CA ASP A 122 2.75 17.45 -11.11
C ASP A 122 2.32 17.01 -12.49
N ARG A 123 3.32 16.81 -13.34
CA ARG A 123 3.09 16.39 -14.71
C ARG A 123 2.32 15.07 -14.66
N LEU A 124 2.78 14.06 -13.94
CA LEU A 124 2.06 12.80 -13.82
C LEU A 124 0.67 12.95 -13.16
N LEU A 125 0.57 13.68 -12.05
CA LEU A 125 -0.70 13.90 -11.34
C LEU A 125 -1.75 14.59 -12.22
N SER A 126 -1.35 15.50 -13.11
CA SER A 126 -2.26 16.19 -14.02
C SER A 126 -3.04 15.28 -14.98
N PHE A 127 -2.61 14.02 -15.14
CA PHE A 127 -3.31 13.02 -15.96
C PHE A 127 -4.25 12.12 -15.14
N LEU A 128 -4.22 12.25 -13.83
CA LEU A 128 -4.86 11.32 -12.90
C LEU A 128 -6.06 11.93 -12.18
N HIS A 129 -6.48 13.15 -12.54
CA HIS A 129 -7.64 13.81 -11.95
C HIS A 129 -8.95 13.00 -12.07
N SER A 130 -9.03 12.05 -13.00
CA SER A 130 -10.18 11.17 -13.16
C SER A 130 -10.25 10.02 -12.14
N VAL A 131 -9.13 9.68 -11.49
CA VAL A 131 -9.03 8.57 -10.50
C VAL A 131 -8.46 8.99 -9.15
N LEU A 132 -7.86 10.18 -9.09
CA LEU A 132 -7.35 10.82 -7.89
C LEU A 132 -8.05 12.15 -7.65
N ASN A 133 -8.46 12.37 -6.40
CA ASN A 133 -8.76 13.70 -5.91
C ASN A 133 -7.44 14.42 -5.64
N ILE A 134 -7.08 15.34 -6.53
CA ILE A 134 -5.86 16.15 -6.41
C ILE A 134 -6.28 17.54 -5.95
N PRO A 135 -5.93 17.94 -4.72
CA PRO A 135 -6.32 19.23 -4.19
C PRO A 135 -5.59 20.38 -4.91
N PRO A 136 -6.19 21.58 -4.96
CA PRO A 136 -5.52 22.75 -5.52
C PRO A 136 -4.34 23.21 -4.65
N GLU A 137 -4.38 23.01 -3.33
CA GLU A 137 -3.25 23.25 -2.44
C GLU A 137 -2.31 22.05 -2.37
N ARG A 138 -1.02 22.27 -2.63
CA ARG A 138 0.01 21.22 -2.55
C ARG A 138 0.33 20.71 -1.14
N SER A 139 -0.22 21.33 -0.10
CA SER A 139 -0.10 20.88 1.28
C SER A 139 -1.22 19.92 1.69
N ALA A 140 -2.33 19.90 0.94
CA ALA A 140 -3.46 19.03 1.20
C ALA A 140 -3.21 17.61 0.63
N PRO A 141 -3.79 16.56 1.24
CA PRO A 141 -3.54 15.18 0.85
C PRO A 141 -4.25 14.79 -0.46
N ILE A 142 -3.55 14.03 -1.31
CA ILE A 142 -4.12 13.37 -2.50
C ILE A 142 -4.94 12.16 -2.04
N ARG A 143 -6.16 11.98 -2.55
CA ARG A 143 -7.00 10.83 -2.21
C ARG A 143 -7.33 9.99 -3.45
N LEU A 144 -7.36 8.68 -3.28
CA LEU A 144 -7.81 7.74 -4.31
C LEU A 144 -9.35 7.74 -4.34
N PHE A 145 -9.97 7.88 -5.51
CA PHE A 145 -11.43 7.82 -5.63
C PHE A 145 -11.97 6.38 -5.60
N TYR A 146 -11.24 5.44 -6.21
CA TYR A 146 -11.78 4.11 -6.47
C TYR A 146 -10.82 3.01 -6.00
N GLN A 147 -11.25 2.22 -5.02
CA GLN A 147 -10.56 0.99 -4.60
C GLN A 147 -10.34 0.04 -5.79
N SER A 148 -11.31 -0.03 -6.71
CA SER A 148 -11.19 -0.88 -7.90
C SER A 148 -10.02 -0.49 -8.83
N PHE A 149 -9.53 0.76 -8.76
CA PHE A 149 -8.33 1.17 -9.50
C PHE A 149 -7.06 0.62 -8.83
N ARG A 150 -7.00 0.61 -7.49
CA ARG A 150 -5.93 -0.07 -6.75
C ARG A 150 -5.90 -1.56 -7.12
N ASP A 151 -7.04 -2.25 -7.00
CA ASP A 151 -7.15 -3.68 -7.28
C ASP A 151 -6.70 -4.03 -8.70
N TYR A 152 -7.01 -3.17 -9.67
CA TYR A 152 -6.59 -3.36 -11.05
C TYR A 152 -5.07 -3.27 -11.26
N LEU A 153 -4.39 -2.37 -10.56
CA LEU A 153 -2.95 -2.16 -10.73
C LEU A 153 -2.12 -3.20 -9.98
N ILE A 154 -2.66 -3.78 -8.90
CA ILE A 154 -1.96 -4.81 -8.14
C ILE A 154 -2.21 -6.22 -8.67
N ASP A 155 -3.27 -6.43 -9.48
CA ASP A 155 -3.59 -7.72 -10.09
C ASP A 155 -2.70 -7.99 -11.33
N PRO A 156 -1.77 -8.95 -11.27
CA PRO A 156 -0.92 -9.29 -12.40
C PRO A 156 -1.68 -9.85 -13.61
N GLN A 157 -2.89 -10.37 -13.37
CA GLN A 157 -3.78 -10.90 -14.41
C GLN A 157 -4.83 -9.87 -14.85
N GLY A 158 -4.88 -8.71 -14.19
CA GLY A 158 -5.94 -7.71 -14.34
C GLY A 158 -5.91 -6.97 -15.67
N GLY A 159 -4.82 -7.09 -16.44
CA GLY A 159 -4.67 -6.46 -17.76
C GLY A 159 -4.07 -5.05 -17.71
N ALA A 160 -3.46 -4.65 -16.58
CA ALA A 160 -2.68 -3.42 -16.47
C ALA A 160 -1.32 -3.48 -17.20
N ASN A 161 -0.88 -4.67 -17.62
CA ASN A 161 0.35 -4.90 -18.40
C ASN A 161 1.59 -4.25 -17.76
N GLU A 162 2.25 -3.34 -18.46
CA GLU A 162 3.46 -2.62 -18.02
C GLU A 162 3.22 -1.68 -16.82
N PHE A 163 1.96 -1.41 -16.46
CA PHE A 163 1.59 -0.52 -15.35
C PHE A 163 1.28 -1.24 -14.03
N ILE A 164 1.56 -2.54 -13.94
CA ILE A 164 1.39 -3.32 -12.70
C ILE A 164 2.25 -2.73 -11.58
N ILE A 165 1.70 -2.66 -10.38
CA ILE A 165 2.38 -2.20 -9.17
C ILE A 165 2.65 -3.38 -8.26
N ASN A 166 3.91 -3.53 -7.85
CA ASN A 166 4.30 -4.49 -6.82
C ASN A 166 4.37 -3.78 -5.46
N GLU A 167 3.35 -3.99 -4.63
CA GLU A 167 3.26 -3.33 -3.31
C GLU A 167 4.45 -3.65 -2.41
N SER A 168 5.01 -4.86 -2.49
CA SER A 168 6.18 -5.25 -1.69
C SER A 168 7.42 -4.43 -2.07
N SER A 169 7.73 -4.34 -3.36
CA SER A 169 8.87 -3.56 -3.85
C SER A 169 8.66 -2.06 -3.63
N THR A 170 7.44 -1.56 -3.81
CA THR A 170 7.09 -0.17 -3.53
C THR A 170 7.25 0.15 -2.04
N HIS A 171 6.78 -0.71 -1.13
CA HIS A 171 6.93 -0.53 0.30
C HIS A 171 8.40 -0.47 0.74
N GLU A 172 9.25 -1.34 0.18
CA GLU A 172 10.69 -1.34 0.44
C GLU A 172 11.34 -0.01 0.00
N MET A 173 11.06 0.44 -1.22
CA MET A 173 11.52 1.74 -1.75
C MET A 173 11.08 2.90 -0.84
N LEU A 174 9.80 2.93 -0.46
CA LEU A 174 9.25 3.98 0.40
C LEU A 174 9.93 4.02 1.77
N THR A 175 10.19 2.84 2.35
CA THR A 175 10.88 2.72 3.64
C THR A 175 12.29 3.29 3.55
N ALA A 176 13.04 2.94 2.51
CA ALA A 176 14.39 3.47 2.27
C ALA A 176 14.38 5.00 2.07
N ASN A 177 13.43 5.49 1.29
CA ASN A 177 13.30 6.91 1.02
C ASN A 177 12.88 7.74 2.24
N ALA A 178 11.95 7.23 3.05
CA ALA A 178 11.54 7.87 4.30
C ALA A 178 12.72 7.98 5.28
N PHE A 179 13.54 6.93 5.36
CA PHE A 179 14.77 6.93 6.15
C PHE A 179 15.79 7.96 5.63
N SER A 180 15.96 8.09 4.31
CA SER A 180 16.82 9.13 3.73
C SER A 180 16.30 10.56 4.01
N CYS A 181 14.97 10.75 3.93
CA CYS A 181 14.34 12.04 4.23
C CYS A 181 14.52 12.45 5.70
N SER A 182 14.40 11.51 6.64
CA SER A 182 14.57 11.82 8.07
C SER A 182 16.01 12.22 8.39
N GLN A 183 17.00 11.63 7.72
CA GLN A 183 18.41 12.00 7.87
C GLN A 183 18.75 13.38 7.29
N LYS A 184 18.10 13.80 6.20
CA LYS A 184 18.32 15.13 5.58
C LYS A 184 17.80 16.29 6.42
N ILE A 185 16.94 16.06 7.40
CA ILE A 185 16.38 17.09 8.29
C ILE A 185 17.29 17.37 9.50
N THR A 186 18.31 16.54 9.76
CA THR A 186 19.19 16.65 10.95
C THR A 186 20.48 17.46 10.71
N ILE A 187 20.56 18.30 9.67
CA ILE A 187 21.76 19.12 9.38
C ILE A 187 21.41 20.61 9.38
#